data_AF-A0A9E4S0E1-F1
#
_entry.id   AF-A0A9E4S0E1-F1
#
_cell.length_a   1.000
_cell.length_b   1.000
_cell.length_c   1.000
_cell.angle_alpha   90.00
_cell.angle_beta   90.00
_cell.angle_gamma   90.00
#
_symmetry.space_group_name_H-M   'P 1'
#
loop_
_entity.id
_entity.type
_entity.pdbx_description
1 polymer ?
#
loop_
_entity_poly.entity_id
_entity_poly.type
_entity_poly.pdbx_seq_one_letter_code
_entity_poly.pdbx_strand_id
1 'polypeptide(L)'
;VNRVILSEINPSIAVHGGRVTPVDVQDNVAYVHMSGGCRGCGLASVTLRQGVEKMIMEVVPSINSLVDATDHTLGVNPYFQRQASGESPLA
;
A
#
# COMPACT_ATOMS: atom_id res chain seq x y z
N VAL A 1 -14.32 -4.38 -10.11
CA VAL A 1 -13.26 -3.96 -9.16
C VAL A 1 -12.04 -4.88 -9.22
N ASN A 2 -12.16 -6.16 -8.86
CA ASN A 2 -10.99 -7.05 -8.71
C ASN A 2 -10.13 -7.19 -9.97
N ARG A 3 -10.76 -7.34 -11.15
CA ARG A 3 -10.04 -7.42 -12.43
C ARG A 3 -9.19 -6.17 -12.69
N VAL A 4 -9.76 -4.99 -12.49
CA VAL A 4 -9.09 -3.70 -12.69
C VAL A 4 -7.85 -3.58 -11.80
N ILE A 5 -7.97 -3.96 -10.53
CA ILE A 5 -6.85 -3.94 -9.59
C ILE A 5 -5.70 -4.81 -10.10
N LEU A 6 -6.01 -6.01 -10.62
CA LEU A 6 -4.99 -6.94 -11.10
C LEU A 6 -4.38 -6.54 -12.46
N SER A 7 -5.18 -5.99 -13.38
CA SER A 7 -4.74 -5.71 -14.76
C SER A 7 -4.22 -4.29 -14.99
N GLU A 8 -4.61 -3.30 -14.19
CA GLU A 8 -4.27 -1.89 -14.42
C GLU A 8 -3.51 -1.28 -13.25
N ILE A 9 -4.00 -1.49 -12.02
CA ILE A 9 -3.39 -0.90 -10.83
C ILE A 9 -2.06 -1.58 -10.51
N ASN A 10 -2.04 -2.91 -10.44
CA ASN A 10 -0.84 -3.67 -10.06
C ASN A 10 0.37 -3.42 -10.97
N PRO A 11 0.24 -3.40 -12.31
CA PRO A 11 1.36 -3.01 -13.18
C PRO A 11 1.89 -1.60 -12.88
N SER A 12 1.00 -0.66 -12.58
CA SER A 12 1.37 0.75 -12.33
C SER A 12 2.13 0.95 -11.02
N ILE A 13 1.85 0.13 -10.00
CA ILE A 13 2.54 0.20 -8.69
C ILE A 13 3.71 -0.77 -8.56
N ALA A 14 3.81 -1.76 -9.43
CA ALA A 14 4.90 -2.74 -9.43
C ALA A 14 6.27 -2.08 -9.61
N VAL A 15 6.34 -0.97 -10.34
CA VAL A 15 7.57 -0.17 -10.51
C VAL A 15 8.09 0.43 -9.20
N HIS A 16 7.20 0.61 -8.21
CA HIS A 16 7.53 1.04 -6.85
C HIS A 16 7.66 -0.14 -5.88
N GLY A 17 7.67 -1.36 -6.40
CA GLY A 17 7.72 -2.60 -5.60
C GLY A 17 6.43 -2.88 -4.83
N GLY A 18 5.33 -2.18 -5.11
CA GLY A 18 4.03 -2.38 -4.46
C GLY A 18 3.18 -3.44 -5.15
N ARG A 19 2.30 -4.08 -4.40
CA ARG A 19 1.23 -4.95 -4.94
C ARG A 19 -0.01 -4.86 -4.08
N VAL A 20 -1.18 -4.86 -4.72
CA VAL A 20 -2.49 -4.81 -4.08
C VAL A 20 -3.27 -6.06 -4.45
N THR A 21 -3.88 -6.69 -3.46
CA THR A 21 -4.75 -7.85 -3.62
C THR A 21 -6.15 -7.50 -3.12
N PRO A 22 -7.18 -7.52 -3.97
CA PRO A 22 -8.55 -7.28 -3.54
C PRO A 22 -9.01 -8.41 -2.60
N VAL A 23 -9.61 -8.04 -1.48
CA VAL A 23 -10.19 -8.96 -0.50
C VAL A 23 -11.69 -8.98 -0.63
N ASP A 24 -12.31 -7.80 -0.55
CA ASP A 24 -13.75 -7.65 -0.57
C ASP A 24 -14.17 -6.23 -1.01
N VAL A 25 -15.45 -6.05 -1.32
CA VAL A 25 -16.06 -4.75 -1.59
C VAL A 25 -17.41 -4.69 -0.89
N GLN A 26 -17.55 -3.77 0.08
CA GLN A 26 -18.81 -3.56 0.80
C GLN A 26 -19.11 -2.07 0.90
N ASP A 27 -20.37 -1.67 0.70
CA ASP A 27 -20.83 -0.28 0.83
C ASP A 27 -19.98 0.75 0.07
N ASN A 28 -19.53 0.39 -1.15
CA ASN A 28 -18.62 1.18 -1.99
C ASN A 28 -17.20 1.35 -1.43
N VAL A 29 -16.83 0.59 -0.40
CA VAL A 29 -15.50 0.52 0.18
C VAL A 29 -14.79 -0.72 -0.34
N ALA A 30 -13.61 -0.55 -0.93
CA ALA A 30 -12.76 -1.65 -1.36
C ALA A 30 -11.80 -2.06 -0.24
N TYR A 31 -11.92 -3.29 0.25
CA TYR A 31 -11.00 -3.90 1.19
C TYR A 31 -9.90 -4.59 0.41
N VAL A 32 -8.66 -4.24 0.70
CA VAL A 32 -7.50 -4.77 -0.01
C VAL A 32 -6.40 -5.18 0.96
N HIS A 33 -5.57 -6.11 0.53
CA HIS A 33 -4.28 -6.35 1.14
C HIS A 33 -3.18 -5.71 0.32
N MET A 34 -2.38 -4.85 0.94
CA MET A 34 -1.21 -4.26 0.31
C MET A 34 0.07 -5.03 0.69
N SER A 35 0.98 -5.22 -0.26
CA SER A 35 2.23 -5.97 -0.08
C SER A 35 3.40 -5.27 -0.77
N GLY A 36 4.62 -5.69 -0.44
CA GLY A 36 5.85 -5.09 -0.99
C GLY A 36 6.10 -3.68 -0.44
N GLY A 37 6.46 -2.73 -1.30
CA GLY A 37 6.75 -1.33 -0.96
C GLY A 37 5.62 -0.62 -0.21
N CYS A 38 4.39 -1.12 -0.32
CA CYS A 38 3.22 -0.60 0.41
C CYS A 38 3.22 -0.98 1.91
N ARG A 39 3.93 -2.05 2.32
CA ARG A 39 4.01 -2.48 3.73
C ARG A 39 5.11 -1.78 4.54
N GLY A 40 5.92 -0.92 3.92
CA GLY A 40 6.97 -0.19 4.63
C GLY A 40 6.40 0.80 5.65
N CYS A 41 7.12 1.11 6.73
CA CYS A 41 6.69 2.08 7.76
C CYS A 41 7.05 3.55 7.43
N GLY A 42 7.50 3.85 6.21
CA GLY A 42 7.97 5.19 5.83
C GLY A 42 6.94 6.02 5.06
N LEU A 43 7.22 7.31 4.86
CA LEU A 43 6.42 8.21 4.02
C LEU A 43 6.06 7.64 2.64
N ALA A 44 6.93 6.81 2.07
CA ALA A 44 6.70 6.14 0.79
C ALA A 44 5.47 5.20 0.80
N SER A 45 5.15 4.53 1.92
CA SER A 45 3.97 3.65 1.98
C SER A 45 2.68 4.46 2.02
N VAL A 46 2.68 5.60 2.73
CA VAL A 46 1.53 6.51 2.78
C VAL A 46 1.24 7.09 1.40
N THR A 47 2.26 7.56 0.67
CA THR A 47 2.07 8.10 -0.68
C THR A 47 1.65 7.03 -1.67
N LEU A 48 2.19 5.81 -1.57
CA LEU A 48 1.77 4.68 -2.41
C LEU A 48 0.31 4.29 -2.15
N ARG A 49 -0.11 4.22 -0.88
CA ARG A 49 -1.51 3.95 -0.53
C ARG A 49 -2.44 5.00 -1.10
N GLN A 50 -2.11 6.28 -0.94
CA GLN A 50 -2.91 7.38 -1.50
C GLN A 50 -2.97 7.34 -3.03
N GLY A 51 -1.86 6.99 -3.69
CA GLY A 51 -1.82 6.82 -5.14
C GLY A 51 -2.71 5.67 -5.63
N VAL A 52 -2.65 4.53 -4.95
CA VAL A 52 -3.52 3.36 -5.21
C VAL A 52 -4.99 3.73 -5.02
N GLU A 53 -5.32 4.39 -3.91
CA GLU A 53 -6.67 4.81 -3.59
C GLU A 53 -7.25 5.71 -4.69
N LYS A 54 -6.50 6.75 -5.11
CA LYS A 54 -6.91 7.62 -6.20
C LYS A 54 -7.12 6.88 -7.52
N MET A 55 -6.16 6.06 -7.93
CA MET A 55 -6.27 5.33 -9.21
C MET A 55 -7.48 4.39 -9.22
N ILE A 56 -7.79 3.73 -8.08
CA ILE A 56 -8.96 2.86 -8.00
C ILE A 56 -10.25 3.66 -8.13
N MET A 57 -10.36 4.83 -7.49
CA MET A 57 -11.54 5.69 -7.62
C MET A 57 -11.70 6.26 -9.04
N GLU A 58 -10.58 6.57 -9.72
CA GLU A 58 -10.59 7.07 -11.10
C GLU A 58 -11.08 6.00 -12.09
N VAL A 59 -10.60 4.76 -11.96
CA VAL A 59 -10.98 3.66 -12.87
C VAL A 59 -12.31 3.01 -12.46
N VAL A 60 -12.67 3.06 -11.18
CA VAL A 60 -13.89 2.48 -10.63
C VAL A 60 -14.64 3.52 -9.80
N PRO A 61 -15.46 4.37 -10.44
CA PRO A 61 -16.17 5.48 -9.79
C PRO A 61 -17.17 5.04 -8.72
N SER A 62 -17.56 3.75 -8.73
CA SER A 62 -18.44 3.16 -7.72
C SER A 62 -17.74 2.94 -6.37
N ILE A 63 -16.41 3.09 -6.28
CA ILE A 63 -15.65 2.98 -5.04
C ILE A 63 -15.39 4.40 -4.51
N ASN A 64 -15.70 4.63 -3.23
CA ASN A 64 -15.54 5.94 -2.58
C ASN A 64 -14.46 5.94 -1.49
N SER A 65 -13.99 4.77 -1.07
CA SER A 65 -12.94 4.62 -0.06
C SER A 65 -12.21 3.29 -0.21
N LEU A 66 -10.95 3.25 0.23
CA LEU A 66 -10.14 2.05 0.25
C LEU A 66 -9.62 1.79 1.67
N VAL A 67 -9.84 0.58 2.15
CA VAL A 67 -9.36 0.12 3.47
C VAL A 67 -8.28 -0.93 3.25
N ASP A 68 -7.09 -0.65 3.77
CA ASP A 68 -6.02 -1.64 3.87
C ASP A 68 -6.29 -2.54 5.07
N ALA A 69 -6.53 -3.83 4.79
CA ALA A 69 -6.78 -4.85 5.79
C ALA A 69 -5.48 -5.56 6.25
N THR A 70 -4.30 -5.08 5.85
CA THR A 70 -3.02 -5.67 6.31
C THR A 70 -2.61 -5.21 7.70
N ASP A 71 -1.91 -6.10 8.40
CA ASP A 71 -1.23 -5.77 9.64
C ASP A 71 0.15 -5.15 9.34
N HIS A 72 0.22 -3.82 9.47
CA HIS A 72 1.44 -3.04 9.26
C HIS A 72 2.38 -3.03 10.47
N THR A 73 1.97 -3.63 11.59
CA THR A 73 2.82 -3.76 12.80
C THR A 73 3.78 -4.94 12.71
N LEU A 74 3.50 -5.92 11.82
CA LEU A 74 4.35 -7.08 11.55
C LEU A 74 5.55 -6.74 10.65
N GLY A 75 6.19 -5.62 10.94
CA GLY A 75 7.25 -4.98 10.17
C GLY A 75 8.31 -5.96 9.65
N VAL A 76 8.26 -6.24 8.35
CA VAL A 76 9.48 -6.52 7.60
C VAL A 76 9.99 -5.16 7.13
N ASN A 77 10.78 -4.53 8.02
CA ASN A 77 11.43 -3.25 7.77
C ASN A 77 12.57 -3.42 6.74
N PRO A 78 12.55 -2.72 5.59
CA PRO A 78 13.63 -2.81 4.61
C PRO A 78 14.69 -1.70 4.74
N TYR A 79 14.57 -0.76 5.69
CA TYR A 79 15.61 0.25 5.89
C TYR A 79 16.20 0.20 7.30
N PHE A 80 17.53 0.00 7.32
CA PHE A 80 18.46 -0.01 8.44
C PHE A 80 17.79 -0.23 9.80
N GLN A 81 17.86 -1.48 10.28
CA GLN A 81 17.83 -1.73 11.72
C GLN A 81 18.89 -0.83 12.35
N ARG A 82 18.48 0.31 12.91
CA ARG A 82 19.31 1.04 13.84
C ARG A 82 19.44 0.09 15.03
N GLN A 83 20.55 -0.65 15.08
CA GLN A 83 20.92 -1.43 16.25
C GLN A 83 20.76 -0.53 17.48
N ALA A 84 20.30 -1.14 18.56
CA ALA A 84 20.05 -0.50 19.83
C ALA A 84 21.32 0.12 20.42
N SER A 85 21.63 1.33 19.98
CA SER A 85 22.55 2.27 20.61
C SER A 85 22.27 3.62 19.95
N GLY A 86 21.72 4.55 20.73
CA GLY A 86 21.18 5.83 20.27
C GLY A 86 22.25 6.83 19.86
N GLU A 87 23.02 6.52 18.82
CA GLU A 87 23.92 7.45 18.17
C GLU A 87 23.49 7.67 16.72
N SER A 88 23.27 8.95 16.40
CA SER A 88 22.92 9.43 15.07
C SER A 88 24.22 9.50 14.25
N PRO A 89 24.28 9.04 12.99
CA PRO A 89 25.49 9.07 12.17
C PRO A 89 25.92 10.48 11.69
N LEU A 90 25.31 11.52 12.25
CA LEU A 90 25.52 12.92 11.87
C LEU A 90 25.93 13.79 13.07
N ALA A 91 26.44 13.18 14.14
CA ALA A 91 27.07 13.88 15.26
C ALA A 91 28.52 13.41 15.42
#